data_AF-A0AAE7AVK1-F1
#
_entry.id   AF-A0AAE7AVK1-F1
#
_cell.length_a   1.000
_cell.length_b   1.000
_cell.length_c   1.000
_cell.angle_alpha   90.00
_cell.angle_beta   90.00
_cell.angle_gamma   90.00
#
_symmetry.space_group_name_H-M   'P 1'
#
loop_
_entity.id
_entity.type
_entity.pdbx_description
1 polymer ?
#
loop_
_entity_poly.entity_id
_entity_poly.type
_entity_poly.pdbx_seq_one_letter_code
_entity_poly.pdbx_strand_id
1 'polypeptide(L)'
;MFQLEVYTIDDELNLQDITTDVTWNTISEECNGDPCYRLNSDGKLVAGAKGKFSVQAEYNGLLSSVVHLETPRKLETCGVEGNTNKTHRDQDCLHIIVGSSGEANGKWFTEPARPQVMSYMYYTADRTPYNSGYTHSGFGADGGSGSNTFAFMRNDGFDESIKDTSTISGGNYGQYDRYCADLAAINFNGRDNWRRALEGELSALASDHSIGSTYDWPVKYFYAAANVHITAGGVKLRNVLMDTGRVESRLPSEKSYSTCVSEPPSP
;
A
#
# COMPACT_ATOMS: atom_id res chain seq x y z
N MET A 1 -12.95 0.79 -8.42
CA MET A 1 -11.96 -0.13 -8.99
C MET A 1 -11.33 0.57 -10.19
N PHE A 2 -10.02 0.82 -10.17
CA PHE A 2 -9.29 1.45 -11.28
C PHE A 2 -8.46 0.35 -11.94
N GLN A 3 -9.12 -0.44 -12.78
CA GLN A 3 -8.59 -1.62 -13.46
C GLN A 3 -9.08 -1.56 -14.91
N LEU A 4 -8.24 -1.98 -15.85
CA LEU A 4 -8.64 -2.22 -17.22
C LEU A 4 -8.90 -3.71 -17.38
N GLU A 5 -10.05 -4.03 -17.94
CA GLU A 5 -10.45 -5.40 -18.23
C GLU A 5 -10.49 -5.60 -19.74
N VAL A 6 -10.02 -6.75 -20.19
CA VAL A 6 -10.01 -7.14 -21.60
C VAL A 6 -10.82 -8.41 -21.74
N TYR A 7 -11.80 -8.37 -22.65
CA TYR A 7 -12.66 -9.50 -22.93
C TYR A 7 -12.52 -9.91 -24.39
N THR A 8 -12.59 -11.22 -24.63
CA THR A 8 -12.77 -11.80 -25.97
C THR A 8 -14.11 -12.53 -26.05
N ILE A 9 -14.54 -12.83 -27.27
CA ILE A 9 -15.66 -13.72 -27.53
C ILE A 9 -15.08 -15.06 -28.00
N ASP A 10 -15.46 -16.16 -27.35
CA ASP A 10 -15.02 -17.50 -27.74
C ASP A 10 -15.82 -18.04 -28.95
N ASP A 11 -15.47 -19.24 -29.43
CA ASP A 11 -16.14 -19.88 -30.56
C ASP A 11 -17.63 -20.20 -30.30
N GLU A 12 -18.04 -20.24 -29.03
CA GLU A 12 -19.41 -20.48 -28.57
C GLU A 12 -20.19 -19.16 -28.33
N LEU A 13 -19.59 -18.01 -28.66
CA LEU A 13 -20.11 -16.66 -28.45
C LEU A 13 -20.24 -16.25 -26.97
N ASN A 14 -19.50 -16.89 -26.08
CA ASN A 14 -19.42 -16.48 -24.68
C ASN A 14 -18.36 -15.40 -24.49
N LEU A 15 -18.64 -14.46 -23.59
CA LEU A 15 -17.68 -13.46 -23.16
C LEU A 15 -16.68 -14.11 -22.19
N GLN A 16 -15.39 -14.01 -22.51
CA GLN A 16 -14.29 -14.53 -21.69
C GLN A 16 -13.39 -13.37 -21.26
N ASP A 17 -13.13 -13.26 -19.95
CA ASP A 17 -12.09 -12.36 -19.41
C ASP A 17 -10.71 -12.92 -19.72
N ILE A 18 -9.89 -12.12 -20.40
CA ILE A 18 -8.51 -12.44 -20.80
C ILE A 18 -7.53 -11.36 -20.29
N THR A 19 -7.93 -10.57 -19.29
CA THR A 19 -7.16 -9.44 -18.75
C THR A 19 -5.76 -9.86 -18.29
N THR A 20 -5.61 -11.06 -17.75
CA THR A 20 -4.32 -11.59 -17.27
C THR A 20 -3.49 -12.25 -18.37
N ASP A 21 -4.07 -12.48 -19.55
CA ASP A 21 -3.44 -13.18 -20.67
C ASP A 21 -2.98 -12.22 -21.77
N VAL A 22 -3.30 -10.93 -21.65
CA VAL A 22 -2.88 -9.91 -22.61
C VAL A 22 -1.49 -9.36 -22.28
N THR A 23 -0.79 -8.90 -23.32
CA THR A 23 0.37 -8.03 -23.16
C THR A 23 -0.09 -6.57 -23.23
N TRP A 24 0.25 -5.79 -22.20
CA TRP A 24 -0.07 -4.38 -22.17
C TRP A 24 1.05 -3.55 -22.80
N ASN A 25 0.71 -2.79 -23.84
CA ASN A 25 1.62 -1.92 -24.58
C ASN A 25 1.33 -0.44 -24.26
N THR A 26 2.34 0.27 -23.76
CA THR A 26 2.27 1.74 -23.61
C THR A 26 2.45 2.40 -24.98
N ILE A 27 1.44 3.16 -25.40
CA ILE A 27 1.42 3.88 -26.69
C ILE A 27 1.96 5.29 -26.54
N SER A 28 1.58 5.99 -25.47
CA SER A 28 2.09 7.32 -25.15
C SER A 28 2.11 7.55 -23.64
N GLU A 29 3.05 8.37 -23.18
CA GLU A 29 3.19 8.75 -21.78
C GLU A 29 3.72 10.19 -21.68
N GLU A 30 2.92 11.07 -21.07
CA GLU A 30 3.20 12.51 -20.93
C GLU A 30 3.18 12.88 -19.44
N CYS A 31 4.17 12.41 -18.68
CA CYS A 31 4.24 12.60 -17.21
C CYS A 31 5.55 13.19 -16.68
N ASN A 32 6.18 14.08 -17.45
CA ASN A 32 7.35 14.87 -17.01
C ASN A 32 8.55 14.05 -16.48
N GLY A 33 8.73 12.81 -16.98
CA GLY A 33 9.86 11.95 -16.62
C GLY A 33 9.56 10.89 -15.56
N ASP A 34 8.44 11.01 -14.84
CA ASP A 34 7.93 9.96 -13.94
C ASP A 34 6.88 9.10 -14.67
N PRO A 35 6.73 7.81 -14.35
CA PRO A 35 5.66 7.00 -14.92
C PRO A 35 4.29 7.54 -14.47
N CYS A 36 3.39 7.80 -15.42
CA CYS A 36 2.01 8.23 -15.18
C CYS A 36 1.29 7.21 -14.29
N TYR A 37 1.54 5.93 -14.53
CA TYR A 37 0.93 4.79 -13.86
C TYR A 37 1.89 3.60 -13.95
N ARG A 38 1.69 2.62 -13.08
CA ARG A 38 2.11 1.25 -13.36
C ARG A 38 0.89 0.38 -13.58
N LEU A 39 0.85 -0.25 -14.76
CA LEU A 39 -0.12 -1.27 -15.11
C LEU A 39 0.52 -2.63 -14.82
N ASN A 40 -0.02 -3.37 -13.86
CA ASN A 40 0.46 -4.73 -13.62
C ASN A 40 -0.22 -5.72 -14.59
N SER A 41 0.23 -6.98 -14.55
CA SER A 41 -0.32 -8.07 -15.38
C SER A 41 -1.81 -8.33 -15.15
N ASP A 42 -2.38 -7.89 -14.04
CA ASP A 42 -3.80 -8.07 -13.72
C ASP A 42 -4.67 -6.92 -14.26
N GLY A 43 -4.09 -6.01 -15.06
CA GLY A 43 -4.79 -4.81 -15.53
C GLY A 43 -4.97 -3.74 -14.46
N LYS A 44 -4.32 -3.87 -13.29
CA LYS A 44 -4.44 -2.90 -12.19
C LYS A 44 -3.54 -1.70 -12.45
N LEU A 45 -4.13 -0.51 -12.31
CA LEU A 45 -3.47 0.78 -12.50
C LEU A 45 -3.15 1.40 -11.15
N VAL A 46 -1.87 1.66 -10.86
CA VAL A 46 -1.45 2.48 -9.71
C VAL A 46 -0.97 3.83 -10.24
N ALA A 47 -1.63 4.93 -9.86
CA ALA A 47 -1.30 6.27 -10.35
C ALA A 47 0.03 6.79 -9.76
N GLY A 48 1.01 7.06 -10.62
CA GLY A 48 2.36 7.46 -10.22
C GLY A 48 2.70 8.94 -10.42
N ALA A 49 2.20 9.55 -11.49
CA ALA A 49 2.44 10.96 -11.79
C ALA A 49 1.25 11.60 -12.49
N LYS A 50 1.14 12.94 -12.38
CA LYS A 50 0.11 13.68 -13.09
C LYS A 50 0.44 13.76 -14.58
N GLY A 51 -0.50 13.35 -15.42
CA GLY A 51 -0.38 13.53 -16.87
C GLY A 51 -1.31 12.63 -17.66
N LYS A 52 -0.99 12.44 -18.93
CA LYS A 52 -1.79 11.67 -19.87
C LYS A 52 -1.02 10.47 -20.37
N PHE A 53 -1.74 9.39 -20.59
CA PHE A 53 -1.16 8.19 -21.16
C PHE A 53 -2.15 7.41 -21.98
N SER A 54 -1.62 6.54 -22.82
CA SER A 54 -2.43 5.66 -23.64
C SER A 54 -1.87 4.25 -23.62
N VAL A 55 -2.74 3.26 -23.46
CA VAL A 55 -2.38 1.84 -23.48
C VAL A 55 -3.20 1.09 -24.51
N GLN A 56 -2.65 -0.04 -24.94
CA GLN A 56 -3.32 -0.99 -25.81
C GLN A 56 -3.01 -2.41 -25.32
N ALA A 57 -4.01 -3.27 -25.32
CA ALA A 57 -3.83 -4.69 -25.03
C ALA A 57 -3.55 -5.46 -26.33
N GLU A 58 -2.61 -6.39 -26.27
CA GLU A 58 -2.35 -7.36 -27.32
C GLU A 58 -2.68 -8.77 -26.84
N TYR A 59 -3.47 -9.50 -27.63
CA TYR A 59 -3.81 -10.90 -27.37
C TYR A 59 -3.78 -11.69 -28.69
N ASN A 60 -2.94 -12.73 -28.76
CA ASN A 60 -2.77 -13.57 -29.96
C ASN A 60 -2.51 -12.77 -31.26
N GLY A 61 -1.74 -11.67 -31.16
CA GLY A 61 -1.41 -10.79 -32.29
C GLY A 61 -2.54 -9.84 -32.71
N LEU A 62 -3.68 -9.86 -32.01
CA LEU A 62 -4.74 -8.87 -32.15
C LEU A 62 -4.53 -7.73 -31.15
N LEU A 63 -4.75 -6.51 -31.62
CA LEU A 63 -4.63 -5.30 -30.81
C LEU A 63 -6.01 -4.75 -30.47
N SER A 64 -6.21 -4.37 -29.20
CA SER A 64 -7.41 -3.65 -28.78
C SER A 64 -7.46 -2.23 -29.37
N SER A 65 -8.60 -1.55 -29.20
CA SER A 65 -8.60 -0.09 -29.31
C SER A 65 -7.65 0.54 -28.29
N VAL A 66 -7.04 1.66 -28.64
CA VAL A 66 -6.21 2.44 -27.72
C VAL A 66 -7.11 3.06 -26.65
N VAL A 67 -6.76 2.85 -25.38
CA VAL A 67 -7.43 3.45 -24.23
C VAL A 67 -6.62 4.68 -23.80
N HIS A 68 -7.26 5.84 -23.79
CA HIS A 68 -6.66 7.09 -23.34
C HIS A 68 -7.06 7.37 -21.89
N LEU A 69 -6.07 7.65 -21.05
CA LEU A 69 -6.24 7.84 -19.61
C LEU A 69 -5.53 9.12 -19.18
N GLU A 70 -6.06 9.75 -18.14
CA GLU A 70 -5.47 10.93 -17.52
C GLU A 70 -5.40 10.69 -16.01
N THR A 71 -4.22 10.87 -15.46
CA THR A 71 -3.98 10.92 -14.02
C THR A 71 -3.96 12.38 -13.61
N PRO A 72 -5.03 12.92 -13.01
CA PRO A 72 -5.05 14.34 -12.66
C PRO A 72 -4.10 14.69 -11.51
N ARG A 73 -3.48 13.69 -10.87
CA ARG A 73 -2.81 13.85 -9.57
C ARG A 73 -1.64 12.87 -9.36
N LYS A 74 -0.69 13.22 -8.49
CA LYS A 74 0.48 12.45 -8.04
C LYS A 74 0.49 12.40 -6.51
N LEU A 75 0.60 11.22 -5.90
CA LEU A 75 0.73 11.15 -4.43
C LEU A 75 2.05 11.82 -4.01
N GLU A 76 1.95 12.87 -3.20
CA GLU A 76 3.09 13.65 -2.74
C GLU A 76 3.36 13.43 -1.25
N THR A 77 4.59 13.73 -0.84
CA THR A 77 4.93 13.87 0.58
C THR A 77 4.31 15.15 1.12
N CYS A 78 3.77 15.12 2.34
CA CYS A 78 3.27 16.33 2.99
C CYS A 78 4.42 17.26 3.40
N GLY A 79 4.91 18.07 2.46
CA GLY A 79 6.08 18.92 2.66
C GLY A 79 7.38 18.11 2.61
N VAL A 80 8.21 18.23 3.65
CA VAL A 80 9.49 17.53 3.76
C VAL A 80 9.41 16.32 4.68
N GLU A 81 10.41 15.44 4.63
CA GLU A 81 10.60 14.39 5.64
C GLU A 81 10.66 14.98 7.05
N GLY A 82 10.03 14.30 8.00
CA GLY A 82 9.95 14.76 9.39
C GLY A 82 9.05 15.98 9.59
N ASN A 83 8.21 16.35 8.62
CA ASN A 83 7.27 17.45 8.78
C ASN A 83 6.34 17.21 9.98
N THR A 84 6.47 18.06 11.01
CA THR A 84 5.66 18.01 12.24
C THR A 84 4.47 18.98 12.20
N ASN A 85 4.21 19.64 11.05
CA ASN A 85 3.15 20.62 10.98
C ASN A 85 1.76 19.96 11.04
N LYS A 86 1.12 20.12 12.20
CA LYS A 86 -0.18 19.55 12.52
C LYS A 86 -1.36 20.20 11.78
N THR A 87 -1.16 21.25 10.99
CA THR A 87 -2.22 21.87 10.19
C THR A 87 -2.55 21.11 8.90
N HIS A 88 -1.82 20.04 8.58
CA HIS A 88 -1.95 19.30 7.31
C HIS A 88 -2.84 18.05 7.40
N ARG A 89 -3.73 17.97 8.39
CA ARG A 89 -4.60 16.80 8.68
C ARG A 89 -5.53 16.39 7.55
N ASP A 90 -5.90 17.34 6.69
CA ASP A 90 -6.86 17.13 5.60
C ASP A 90 -6.21 17.13 4.21
N GLN A 91 -4.88 17.11 4.12
CA GLN A 91 -4.18 17.12 2.84
C GLN A 91 -4.14 15.76 2.16
N ASP A 92 -4.24 15.78 0.83
CA ASP A 92 -4.13 14.63 -0.07
C ASP A 92 -2.65 14.21 -0.30
N CYS A 93 -1.89 14.05 0.78
CA CYS A 93 -0.47 13.69 0.76
C CYS A 93 -0.14 12.70 1.89
N LEU A 94 1.05 12.10 1.88
CA LEU A 94 1.49 11.16 2.92
C LEU A 94 2.69 11.71 3.69
N HIS A 95 2.67 11.71 5.02
CA HIS A 95 3.83 12.10 5.83
C HIS A 95 4.88 10.98 5.86
N ILE A 96 6.16 11.37 5.88
CA ILE A 96 7.31 10.48 6.04
C ILE A 96 8.14 10.95 7.23
N ILE A 97 8.62 10.02 8.06
CA ILE A 97 9.63 10.28 9.09
C ILE A 97 10.86 9.38 8.88
N VAL A 98 12.00 9.79 9.43
CA VAL A 98 13.25 9.03 9.38
C VAL A 98 13.54 8.48 10.76
N GLY A 99 13.75 7.16 10.87
CA GLY A 99 14.18 6.56 12.13
C GLY A 99 15.60 6.97 12.49
N SER A 100 15.89 7.08 13.78
CA SER A 100 17.14 7.66 14.30
C SER A 100 17.98 6.68 15.13
N SER A 101 17.43 5.52 15.49
CA SER A 101 18.14 4.51 16.26
C SER A 101 17.74 3.07 15.90
N GLY A 102 18.50 2.12 16.45
CA GLY A 102 18.24 0.68 16.32
C GLY A 102 18.09 0.24 14.87
N GLU A 103 17.12 -0.65 14.64
CA GLU A 103 16.79 -1.12 13.29
C GLU A 103 16.04 -0.06 12.46
N ALA A 104 15.52 1.01 13.06
CA ALA A 104 14.87 2.10 12.34
C ALA A 104 15.87 3.11 11.74
N ASN A 105 17.11 3.11 12.21
CA ASN A 105 18.10 4.14 11.89
C ASN A 105 18.30 4.32 10.37
N GLY A 106 18.07 5.54 9.89
CA GLY A 106 18.26 5.92 8.48
C GLY A 106 17.16 5.44 7.52
N LYS A 107 16.17 4.68 8.01
CA LYS A 107 15.03 4.20 7.20
C LYS A 107 13.89 5.20 7.22
N TRP A 108 13.15 5.26 6.12
CA TRP A 108 11.96 6.10 6.00
C TRP A 108 10.72 5.30 6.36
N PHE A 109 9.81 5.92 7.11
CA PHE A 109 8.53 5.35 7.52
C PHE A 109 7.40 6.27 7.07
N THR A 110 6.36 5.71 6.47
CA THR A 110 5.14 6.46 6.15
C THR A 110 4.23 6.54 7.36
N GLU A 111 3.41 7.58 7.47
CA GLU A 111 2.26 7.50 8.37
C GLU A 111 1.32 6.36 7.94
N PRO A 112 0.51 5.80 8.86
CA PRO A 112 -0.67 5.07 8.44
C PRO A 112 -1.52 5.93 7.51
N ALA A 113 -2.00 5.36 6.42
CA ALA A 113 -2.69 6.14 5.42
C ALA A 113 -3.99 6.77 5.96
N ARG A 114 -4.26 8.00 5.57
CA ARG A 114 -5.51 8.72 5.89
C ARG A 114 -6.61 8.38 4.87
N PRO A 115 -7.90 8.64 5.18
CA PRO A 115 -9.00 8.46 4.23
C PRO A 115 -8.78 9.12 2.88
N GLN A 116 -8.19 10.31 2.88
CA GLN A 116 -7.86 11.06 1.68
C GLN A 116 -6.84 10.29 0.83
N VAL A 117 -5.75 9.81 1.42
CA VAL A 117 -4.72 9.01 0.72
C VAL A 117 -5.31 7.71 0.16
N MET A 118 -6.14 7.01 0.95
CA MET A 118 -6.82 5.78 0.49
C MET A 118 -7.72 6.07 -0.71
N SER A 119 -8.57 7.09 -0.62
CA SER A 119 -9.44 7.53 -1.72
C SER A 119 -8.63 7.93 -2.95
N TYR A 120 -7.52 8.65 -2.73
CA TYR A 120 -6.62 9.12 -3.77
C TYR A 120 -5.94 7.96 -4.53
N MET A 121 -5.59 6.89 -3.81
CA MET A 121 -5.04 5.65 -4.38
C MET A 121 -6.14 4.65 -4.80
N TYR A 122 -7.41 5.08 -4.85
CA TYR A 122 -8.57 4.27 -5.24
C TYR A 122 -8.84 3.04 -4.36
N TYR A 123 -8.33 3.04 -3.12
CA TYR A 123 -8.64 2.02 -2.13
C TYR A 123 -10.08 2.13 -1.65
N THR A 124 -10.75 0.98 -1.50
CA THR A 124 -12.14 0.88 -1.04
C THR A 124 -12.28 -0.02 0.19
N ALA A 125 -13.38 0.09 0.93
CA ALA A 125 -13.55 -0.70 2.13
C ALA A 125 -13.94 -2.15 1.79
N ASP A 126 -13.09 -3.11 2.16
CA ASP A 126 -13.43 -4.53 2.25
C ASP A 126 -12.79 -5.11 3.52
N ARG A 127 -13.63 -5.66 4.38
CA ARG A 127 -13.22 -6.22 5.69
C ARG A 127 -13.37 -7.73 5.74
N THR A 128 -13.73 -8.35 4.63
CA THR A 128 -13.95 -9.79 4.55
C THR A 128 -12.61 -10.53 4.52
N PRO A 129 -12.58 -11.82 4.89
CA PRO A 129 -11.39 -12.66 4.70
C PRO A 129 -11.00 -12.83 3.23
N TYR A 130 -11.92 -12.57 2.30
CA TYR A 130 -11.71 -12.71 0.86
C TYR A 130 -11.31 -11.39 0.19
N ASN A 131 -10.91 -10.39 0.97
CA ASN A 131 -10.51 -9.10 0.42
C ASN A 131 -9.34 -9.25 -0.56
N SER A 132 -9.42 -8.52 -1.67
CA SER A 132 -8.43 -8.50 -2.73
C SER A 132 -8.21 -7.07 -3.23
N GLY A 133 -7.21 -6.87 -4.09
CA GLY A 133 -6.97 -5.58 -4.76
C GLY A 133 -6.81 -4.36 -3.83
N TYR A 134 -7.23 -3.20 -4.31
CA TYR A 134 -7.14 -1.92 -3.59
C TYR A 134 -8.21 -1.82 -2.50
N THR A 135 -7.97 -2.50 -1.38
CA THR A 135 -8.91 -2.53 -0.26
C THR A 135 -8.27 -2.26 1.08
N HIS A 136 -9.05 -1.66 1.98
CA HIS A 136 -8.70 -1.42 3.37
C HIS A 136 -9.83 -1.91 4.30
N SER A 137 -9.52 -2.18 5.56
CA SER A 137 -10.46 -2.74 6.54
C SER A 137 -11.22 -1.68 7.34
N GLY A 138 -11.47 -0.51 6.72
CA GLY A 138 -12.12 0.64 7.33
C GLY A 138 -11.16 1.63 7.96
N PHE A 139 -11.68 2.48 8.84
CA PHE A 139 -10.96 3.60 9.44
C PHE A 139 -11.14 3.66 10.97
N GLY A 140 -10.19 4.26 11.67
CA GLY A 140 -10.28 4.53 13.10
C GLY A 140 -9.79 5.92 13.46
N ALA A 141 -10.51 6.58 14.37
CA ALA A 141 -10.11 7.85 14.94
C ALA A 141 -9.02 7.65 16.00
N ASP A 142 -7.83 8.21 15.76
CA ASP A 142 -6.66 8.14 16.63
C ASP A 142 -5.70 9.31 16.29
N GLY A 143 -4.47 9.30 16.81
CA GLY A 143 -3.51 10.41 16.70
C GLY A 143 -3.28 11.06 18.06
N GLY A 144 -2.22 11.85 18.19
CA GLY A 144 -1.92 12.61 19.42
C GLY A 144 -3.06 13.55 19.84
N SER A 145 -3.83 14.05 18.88
CA SER A 145 -5.05 14.84 19.09
C SER A 145 -6.33 14.01 19.25
N GLY A 146 -6.29 12.72 18.93
CA GLY A 146 -7.42 11.80 19.04
C GLY A 146 -8.57 12.04 18.04
N SER A 147 -8.42 12.99 17.11
CA SER A 147 -9.45 13.33 16.12
C SER A 147 -9.05 12.99 14.68
N ASN A 148 -7.79 12.60 14.43
CA ASN A 148 -7.35 12.21 13.10
C ASN A 148 -7.90 10.82 12.77
N THR A 149 -8.06 10.54 11.50
CA THR A 149 -8.59 9.26 11.05
C THR A 149 -7.57 8.57 10.17
N PHE A 150 -7.33 7.29 10.46
CA PHE A 150 -6.34 6.48 9.75
C PHE A 150 -6.96 5.16 9.32
N ALA A 151 -6.49 4.63 8.20
CA ALA A 151 -6.91 3.37 7.64
C ALA A 151 -6.42 2.22 8.50
N PHE A 152 -7.31 1.27 8.74
CA PHE A 152 -6.91 -0.04 9.22
C PHE A 152 -6.73 -0.98 8.04
N MET A 153 -5.77 -1.89 8.17
CA MET A 153 -5.54 -2.95 7.21
C MET A 153 -5.53 -4.29 7.92
N ARG A 154 -6.02 -5.29 7.21
CA ARG A 154 -5.83 -6.69 7.56
C ARG A 154 -4.58 -7.23 6.88
N ASN A 155 -4.02 -8.28 7.45
CA ASN A 155 -2.87 -8.98 6.90
C ASN A 155 -3.28 -10.30 6.24
N ASP A 156 -4.56 -10.64 6.26
CA ASP A 156 -5.12 -11.68 5.41
C ASP A 156 -5.88 -11.08 4.22
N GLY A 157 -6.26 -11.96 3.31
CA GLY A 157 -6.94 -11.66 2.06
C GLY A 157 -6.87 -12.86 1.14
N PHE A 158 -7.67 -12.83 0.09
CA PHE A 158 -7.62 -13.82 -0.98
C PHE A 158 -7.24 -13.08 -2.26
N ASP A 159 -6.16 -13.49 -2.91
CA ASP A 159 -5.83 -13.02 -4.25
C ASP A 159 -5.83 -14.24 -5.17
N GLU A 160 -6.85 -14.30 -6.02
CA GLU A 160 -7.10 -15.40 -6.94
C GLU A 160 -5.99 -15.57 -7.99
N SER A 161 -5.16 -14.55 -8.20
CA SER A 161 -4.00 -14.61 -9.09
C SER A 161 -2.88 -15.51 -8.53
N ILE A 162 -2.87 -15.79 -7.22
CA ILE A 162 -1.82 -16.60 -6.58
C ILE A 162 -2.12 -18.09 -6.76
N LYS A 163 -1.47 -18.68 -7.76
CA LYS A 163 -1.61 -20.12 -8.07
C LYS A 163 -0.89 -21.03 -7.08
N ASP A 164 0.15 -20.53 -6.40
CA ASP A 164 0.92 -21.29 -5.41
C ASP A 164 0.87 -20.62 -4.03
N THR A 165 0.11 -21.21 -3.12
CA THR A 165 -0.06 -20.72 -1.74
C THR A 165 0.98 -21.27 -0.76
N SER A 166 1.85 -22.19 -1.20
CA SER A 166 2.82 -22.87 -0.31
C SER A 166 3.99 -21.98 0.13
N THR A 167 4.22 -20.86 -0.55
CA THR A 167 5.28 -19.88 -0.28
C THR A 167 4.77 -18.62 0.45
N ILE A 168 3.47 -18.55 0.73
CA ILE A 168 2.84 -17.40 1.40
C ILE A 168 3.29 -17.36 2.86
N SER A 169 4.11 -16.37 3.20
CA SER A 169 4.42 -16.05 4.59
C SER A 169 3.28 -15.25 5.21
N GLY A 170 2.92 -15.52 6.46
CA GLY A 170 1.68 -15.08 7.12
C GLY A 170 1.44 -13.58 7.13
N GLY A 171 0.94 -13.03 6.03
CA GLY A 171 0.77 -11.60 5.82
C GLY A 171 0.95 -11.15 4.35
N ASN A 172 1.62 -11.98 3.54
CA ASN A 172 1.79 -11.73 2.11
C ASN A 172 0.42 -11.61 1.44
N TYR A 173 0.33 -10.68 0.49
CA TYR A 173 -0.89 -10.40 -0.27
C TYR A 173 -2.07 -9.89 0.57
N GLY A 174 -1.91 -9.64 1.87
CA GLY A 174 -2.90 -8.91 2.65
C GLY A 174 -2.95 -7.43 2.27
N GLN A 175 -3.93 -6.69 2.78
CA GLN A 175 -4.12 -5.27 2.47
C GLN A 175 -2.87 -4.42 2.75
N TYR A 176 -2.18 -4.71 3.86
CA TYR A 176 -0.94 -4.03 4.22
C TYR A 176 0.19 -4.28 3.22
N ASP A 177 0.33 -5.53 2.77
CA ASP A 177 1.36 -5.92 1.82
C ASP A 177 1.13 -5.26 0.46
N ARG A 178 -0.10 -5.32 -0.04
CA ARG A 178 -0.52 -4.68 -1.30
C ARG A 178 -0.32 -3.16 -1.25
N TYR A 179 -0.68 -2.52 -0.14
CA TYR A 179 -0.48 -1.08 0.03
C TYR A 179 0.99 -0.67 -0.06
N CYS A 180 1.90 -1.38 0.61
CA CYS A 180 3.33 -1.04 0.51
C CYS A 180 3.90 -1.37 -0.87
N ALA A 181 3.46 -2.45 -1.50
CA ALA A 181 3.85 -2.80 -2.87
C ALA A 181 3.39 -1.73 -3.88
N ASP A 182 2.21 -1.13 -3.68
CA ASP A 182 1.72 -0.04 -4.53
C ASP A 182 2.59 1.23 -4.38
N LEU A 183 2.98 1.57 -3.15
CA LEU A 183 3.91 2.70 -2.91
C LEU A 183 5.27 2.47 -3.58
N ALA A 184 5.78 1.23 -3.53
CA ALA A 184 6.99 0.81 -4.25
C ALA A 184 6.81 0.93 -5.77
N ALA A 185 5.70 0.43 -6.31
CA ALA A 185 5.43 0.44 -7.75
C ALA A 185 5.40 1.87 -8.31
N ILE A 186 4.84 2.84 -7.57
CA ILE A 186 4.80 4.25 -8.00
C ILE A 186 6.08 5.04 -7.70
N ASN A 187 7.14 4.37 -7.24
CA ASN A 187 8.38 5.01 -6.80
C ASN A 187 8.10 6.16 -5.81
N PHE A 188 7.22 5.95 -4.83
CA PHE A 188 6.76 7.02 -3.95
C PHE A 188 7.97 7.70 -3.28
N ASN A 189 8.05 9.03 -3.44
CA ASN A 189 9.17 9.86 -3.02
C ASN A 189 10.56 9.34 -3.49
N GLY A 190 10.63 8.80 -4.71
CA GLY A 190 11.85 8.33 -5.35
C GLY A 190 12.35 6.96 -4.88
N ARG A 191 11.51 6.18 -4.19
CA ARG A 191 11.87 4.88 -3.60
C ARG A 191 10.97 3.77 -4.12
N ASP A 192 11.57 2.70 -4.62
CA ASP A 192 10.92 1.53 -5.22
C ASP A 192 10.93 0.30 -4.30
N ASN A 193 11.42 0.46 -3.08
CA ASN A 193 11.65 -0.62 -2.11
C ASN A 193 10.77 -0.47 -0.85
N TRP A 194 9.62 0.19 -0.97
CA TRP A 194 8.64 0.27 0.11
C TRP A 194 8.12 -1.13 0.46
N ARG A 195 8.18 -1.48 1.75
CA ARG A 195 7.76 -2.78 2.26
C ARG A 195 7.08 -2.66 3.61
N ARG A 196 6.51 -3.78 4.08
CA ARG A 196 6.05 -3.89 5.47
C ARG A 196 7.22 -3.74 6.45
N ALA A 197 6.97 -3.09 7.57
CA ALA A 197 7.94 -2.87 8.63
C ALA A 197 8.17 -4.14 9.45
N LEU A 198 9.39 -4.31 9.95
CA LEU A 198 9.75 -5.36 10.90
C LEU A 198 9.45 -4.93 12.33
N GLU A 199 9.31 -5.90 13.23
CA GLU A 199 9.06 -5.66 14.65
C GLU A 199 10.17 -4.79 15.27
N GLY A 200 11.44 -5.12 15.00
CA GLY A 200 12.58 -4.36 15.53
C GLY A 200 12.59 -2.91 15.03
N GLU A 201 12.16 -2.68 13.79
CA GLU A 201 12.02 -1.34 13.20
C GLU A 201 10.92 -0.54 13.89
N LEU A 202 9.75 -1.15 14.10
CA LEU A 202 8.63 -0.50 14.80
C LEU A 202 8.96 -0.24 16.27
N SER A 203 9.60 -1.18 16.95
CA SER A 203 10.01 -1.03 18.35
C SER A 203 11.08 0.06 18.52
N ALA A 204 12.05 0.15 17.60
CA ALA A 204 13.02 1.24 17.59
C ALA A 204 12.34 2.59 17.33
N LEU A 205 11.44 2.65 16.33
CA LEU A 205 10.71 3.87 16.01
C LEU A 205 9.83 4.37 17.18
N ALA A 206 9.16 3.45 17.89
CA ALA A 206 8.37 3.75 19.08
C ALA A 206 9.23 4.29 20.24
N SER A 207 10.52 3.94 20.27
CA SER A 207 11.47 4.36 21.32
C SER A 207 12.15 5.69 20.99
N ASP A 208 12.32 6.02 19.70
CA ASP A 208 13.01 7.22 19.22
C ASP A 208 12.24 8.51 19.49
N HIS A 209 10.92 8.46 19.33
CA HIS A 209 10.06 9.62 19.34
C HIS A 209 8.71 9.32 19.99
N SER A 210 8.11 10.34 20.61
CA SER A 210 6.67 10.28 20.89
C SER A 210 5.91 10.52 19.59
N ILE A 211 5.79 9.46 18.78
CA ILE A 211 5.19 9.49 17.43
C ILE A 211 3.82 10.19 17.43
N GLY A 212 2.99 9.90 18.44
CA GLY A 212 1.71 10.55 18.63
C GLY A 212 1.81 12.04 18.95
N SER A 213 2.66 12.46 19.89
CA SER A 213 2.69 13.88 20.28
C SER A 213 3.47 14.75 19.29
N THR A 214 4.49 14.21 18.62
CA THR A 214 5.33 14.92 17.66
C THR A 214 4.69 14.96 16.27
N TYR A 215 4.27 13.81 15.73
CA TYR A 215 3.81 13.68 14.35
C TYR A 215 2.29 13.51 14.23
N ASP A 216 1.56 13.40 15.34
CA ASP A 216 0.10 13.22 15.37
C ASP A 216 -0.39 11.92 14.70
N TRP A 217 0.52 10.95 14.59
CA TRP A 217 0.27 9.60 14.13
C TRP A 217 -0.47 8.79 15.18
N PRO A 218 -1.21 7.74 14.78
CA PRO A 218 -2.01 6.97 15.72
C PRO A 218 -1.13 6.13 16.64
N VAL A 219 -1.52 6.00 17.91
CA VAL A 219 -0.72 5.27 18.93
C VAL A 219 -1.57 4.39 19.85
N LYS A 220 -2.91 4.47 19.78
CA LYS A 220 -3.82 3.73 20.67
C LYS A 220 -4.06 2.29 20.23
N TYR A 221 -3.83 1.97 18.95
CA TYR A 221 -3.89 0.61 18.41
C TYR A 221 -2.54 0.15 17.89
N PHE A 222 -2.44 -1.17 17.70
CA PHE A 222 -1.24 -1.82 17.23
C PHE A 222 -0.94 -1.54 15.76
N TYR A 223 0.36 -1.47 15.47
CA TYR A 223 0.92 -1.48 14.13
C TYR A 223 1.34 -2.91 13.82
N ALA A 224 0.95 -3.44 12.65
CA ALA A 224 1.38 -4.76 12.23
C ALA A 224 2.83 -4.72 11.75
N ALA A 225 3.60 -5.74 12.15
CA ALA A 225 4.91 -6.04 11.58
C ALA A 225 4.80 -7.20 10.58
N ALA A 226 5.79 -7.33 9.70
CA ALA A 226 5.91 -8.46 8.77
C ALA A 226 6.33 -9.77 9.47
N ASN A 227 6.83 -9.70 10.70
CA ASN A 227 7.35 -10.86 11.43
C ASN A 227 6.24 -11.87 11.75
N VAL A 228 6.42 -13.09 11.26
CA VAL A 228 5.56 -14.24 11.54
C VAL A 228 5.94 -14.88 12.87
N HIS A 229 4.93 -15.15 13.70
CA HIS A 229 5.06 -15.90 14.94
C HIS A 229 4.16 -17.14 14.89
N ILE A 230 4.78 -18.32 14.79
CA ILE A 230 4.09 -19.60 14.77
C ILE A 230 3.79 -20.04 16.20
N THR A 231 2.52 -20.27 16.51
CA THR A 231 2.07 -20.75 17.82
C THR A 231 1.22 -22.00 17.67
N ALA A 232 0.93 -22.72 18.77
CA ALA A 232 0.03 -23.88 18.75
C ALA A 232 -1.38 -23.57 18.21
N GLY A 233 -1.80 -22.29 18.22
CA GLY A 233 -3.05 -21.81 17.64
C GLY A 233 -2.96 -21.31 16.20
N GLY A 234 -1.85 -21.60 15.49
CA GLY A 234 -1.64 -21.21 14.10
C GLY A 234 -0.66 -20.05 13.91
N VAL A 235 -0.65 -19.53 12.68
CA VAL A 235 0.20 -18.42 12.23
C VAL A 235 -0.35 -17.11 12.76
N LYS A 236 0.51 -16.35 13.46
CA LYS A 236 0.22 -14.99 13.94
C LYS A 236 1.25 -14.01 13.39
N LEU A 237 0.93 -12.73 13.46
CA LEU A 237 1.85 -11.64 13.18
C LEU A 237 2.20 -10.87 14.44
N ARG A 238 3.46 -10.43 14.50
CA ARG A 238 3.93 -9.52 15.54
C ARG A 238 3.36 -8.12 15.32
N ASN A 239 2.97 -7.48 16.40
CA ASN A 239 2.25 -6.21 16.40
C ASN A 239 2.82 -5.33 17.50
N VAL A 240 3.10 -4.06 17.22
CA VAL A 240 3.73 -3.12 18.17
C VAL A 240 2.78 -2.00 18.52
N LEU A 241 2.59 -1.73 19.82
CA LEU A 241 1.85 -0.57 20.31
C LEU A 241 2.79 0.62 20.43
N MET A 242 2.65 1.59 19.54
CA MET A 242 3.64 2.67 19.36
C MET A 242 3.75 3.64 20.55
N ASP A 243 2.76 3.68 21.46
CA ASP A 243 2.84 4.49 22.69
C ASP A 243 3.80 3.89 23.74
N THR A 244 3.92 2.56 23.77
CA THR A 244 4.63 1.84 24.85
C THR A 244 5.76 0.95 24.35
N GLY A 245 5.86 0.72 23.04
CA GLY A 245 6.72 -0.29 22.44
C GLY A 245 6.28 -1.74 22.73
N ARG A 246 5.14 -1.95 23.41
CA ARG A 246 4.65 -3.30 23.75
C ARG A 246 4.38 -4.10 22.49
N VAL A 247 4.90 -5.33 22.46
CA VAL A 247 4.70 -6.26 21.36
C VAL A 247 3.68 -7.35 21.70
N GLU A 248 2.77 -7.62 20.77
CA GLU A 248 1.79 -8.72 20.84
C GLU A 248 1.83 -9.60 19.60
N SER A 249 1.18 -10.76 19.67
CA SER A 249 0.98 -11.65 18.53
C SER A 249 -0.50 -11.79 18.25
N ARG A 250 -0.91 -11.34 17.06
CA ARG A 250 -2.30 -11.22 16.64
C ARG A 250 -2.57 -12.04 15.38
N LEU A 251 -3.83 -12.43 15.18
CA LEU A 251 -4.20 -13.15 13.98
C LEU A 251 -4.06 -12.23 12.75
N PRO A 252 -3.67 -12.76 11.57
CA PRO A 252 -3.64 -11.96 10.33
C PRO A 252 -4.99 -11.30 9.99
N SER A 253 -6.09 -11.91 10.46
CA SER A 253 -7.46 -11.41 10.34
C SER A 253 -7.79 -10.22 11.24
N GLU A 254 -6.91 -9.86 12.18
CA GLU A 254 -7.12 -8.68 13.00
C GLU A 254 -6.66 -7.43 12.25
N LYS A 255 -7.45 -6.37 12.40
CA LYS A 255 -7.15 -5.08 11.77
C LYS A 255 -6.11 -4.32 12.61
N SER A 256 -5.18 -3.66 11.94
CA SER A 256 -4.04 -2.96 12.53
C SER A 256 -3.72 -1.70 11.73
N TYR A 257 -2.99 -0.77 12.34
CA TYR A 257 -2.34 0.29 11.57
C TYR A 257 -1.16 -0.26 10.79
N SER A 258 -0.84 0.41 9.68
CA SER A 258 0.12 -0.06 8.69
C SER A 258 1.01 1.10 8.26
N THR A 259 2.30 0.99 8.54
CA THR A 259 3.34 1.95 8.10
C THR A 259 4.24 1.24 7.11
N CYS A 260 4.52 1.83 5.96
CA CYS A 260 5.48 1.25 5.02
C CYS A 260 6.87 1.79 5.33
N VAL A 261 7.88 0.94 5.20
CA VAL A 261 9.29 1.29 5.43
C VAL A 261 10.07 1.20 4.12
N SER A 262 11.01 2.11 3.92
CA SER A 262 11.96 2.08 2.82
C SER A 262 13.39 2.23 3.35
N GLU A 263 14.27 1.35 2.86
CA GLU A 263 15.70 1.40 3.15
C GLU A 263 16.35 2.56 2.40
N PRO A 264 17.35 3.26 2.97
CA PRO A 264 18.12 4.24 2.23
C PRO A 264 18.67 3.63 0.92
N PRO A 265 18.77 4.42 -0.16
CA PRO A 265 19.37 3.95 -1.40
C PRO A 265 20.73 3.32 -1.10
N SER A 266 20.99 2.15 -1.68
CA SER A 266 22.34 1.58 -1.60
C SER A 266 23.29 2.55 -2.34
N PRO A 267 24.43 2.91 -1.72
CA PRO A 267 25.41 3.82 -2.34
C PRO A 267 26.04 3.24 -3.60
#